data_AF-A0A1J0LPQ4-F1
#
_entry.id   AF-A0A1J0LPQ4-F1
#
_cell.length_a   1.000
_cell.length_b   1.000
_cell.length_c   1.000
_cell.angle_alpha   90.00
_cell.angle_beta   90.00
_cell.angle_gamma   90.00
#
_symmetry.space_group_name_H-M   'P 1'
#
loop_
_entity.id
_entity.type
_entity.pdbx_description
1 polymer ?
#
loop_
_entity_poly.entity_id
_entity_poly.type
_entity_poly.pdbx_seq_one_letter_code
_entity_poly.pdbx_strand_id
1 'polypeptide(L)'
;MGILDSLFGKKNYFESYTTVARTRVIRGVSFPSFIKKEDQYIFTDFEIFEDGIFYCNDFVDQPLLKERLEEQWLNYQVPEGERFVINDLGSIRIQDAEWNFKDHKGFFKLAKKYLKELNPSLKNLYDFFGENTQEINGVKVPVFKKNSFSIYEEEVSQINSKQIQGRSTNVFYQEKGKTFLADLAIFEDGTVKISRVPEVMVGNIAEIERMFEEGALKTLLDNEERVLILGLGEFSATEVEMVSPAVKIQEIKKIFEDLKV
;
A
#
# COMPACT_ATOMS: atom_id res chain seq x y z
N MET A 1 29.15 -58.50 -3.61
CA MET A 1 27.80 -58.00 -3.94
C MET A 1 26.88 -58.46 -2.82
N GLY A 2 26.44 -57.52 -1.98
CA GLY A 2 25.71 -57.84 -0.76
C GLY A 2 24.28 -58.26 -1.06
N ILE A 3 23.72 -59.13 -0.22
CA ILE A 3 22.35 -59.68 -0.31
C ILE A 3 21.27 -58.58 -0.41
N LEU A 4 21.58 -57.35 0.03
CA LEU A 4 20.71 -56.18 -0.10
C LEU A 4 20.56 -55.69 -1.55
N ASP A 5 21.60 -55.78 -2.39
CA ASP A 5 21.54 -55.28 -3.78
C ASP A 5 20.67 -56.13 -4.69
N SER A 6 20.45 -57.41 -4.35
CA SER A 6 19.58 -58.32 -5.13
C SER A 6 18.11 -58.27 -4.70
N LEU A 7 17.82 -57.81 -3.48
CA LEU A 7 16.45 -57.65 -2.98
C LEU A 7 15.85 -56.30 -3.35
N PHE A 8 16.70 -55.27 -3.45
CA PHE A 8 16.28 -53.90 -3.72
C PHE A 8 16.83 -53.44 -5.07
N GLY A 9 16.23 -53.93 -6.17
CA GLY A 9 16.45 -53.36 -7.49
C GLY A 9 16.28 -51.83 -7.47
N LYS A 10 17.05 -51.10 -8.30
CA LYS A 10 17.12 -49.63 -8.39
C LYS A 10 15.74 -48.94 -8.54
N LYS A 11 14.98 -48.87 -7.46
CA LYS A 11 13.75 -48.10 -7.31
C LYS A 11 13.82 -47.40 -5.97
N ASN A 12 13.64 -46.08 -6.00
CA ASN A 12 13.56 -45.26 -4.80
C ASN A 12 12.30 -45.68 -4.02
N TYR A 13 12.47 -46.31 -2.85
CA TYR A 13 11.38 -46.93 -2.07
C TYR A 13 10.57 -45.95 -1.20
N PHE A 14 10.80 -44.65 -1.30
CA PHE A 14 10.06 -43.64 -0.54
C PHE A 14 9.16 -42.83 -1.47
N GLU A 15 7.99 -43.38 -1.81
CA GLU A 15 6.92 -42.65 -2.52
C GLU A 15 5.99 -41.88 -1.56
N SER A 16 6.17 -41.99 -0.24
CA SER A 16 5.40 -41.21 0.74
C SER A 16 6.18 -39.97 1.19
N TYR A 17 5.91 -38.83 0.57
CA TYR A 17 6.35 -37.55 1.12
C TYR A 17 5.42 -37.17 2.28
N THR A 18 5.98 -36.95 3.46
CA THR A 18 5.24 -36.30 4.55
C THR A 18 5.43 -34.79 4.37
N THR A 19 4.34 -34.08 4.09
CA THR A 19 4.37 -32.64 3.87
C THR A 19 3.77 -31.93 5.08
N VAL A 20 4.50 -30.94 5.62
CA VAL A 20 3.96 -29.98 6.57
C VAL A 20 3.83 -28.64 5.85
N ALA A 21 2.60 -28.21 5.61
CA ALA A 21 2.31 -26.88 5.11
C ALA A 21 2.07 -25.94 6.29
N ARG A 22 2.61 -24.72 6.23
CA ARG A 22 2.36 -23.66 7.21
C ARG A 22 2.03 -22.38 6.46
N THR A 23 0.95 -21.72 6.87
CA THR A 23 0.61 -20.36 6.42
C THR A 23 1.18 -19.38 7.43
N ARG A 24 1.74 -18.26 6.96
CA ARG A 24 2.25 -17.18 7.79
C ARG A 24 1.70 -15.85 7.29
N VAL A 25 1.32 -14.98 8.22
CA VAL A 25 1.05 -13.57 7.97
C VAL A 25 2.38 -12.83 8.00
N ILE A 26 2.67 -12.06 6.93
CA ILE A 26 3.82 -11.19 6.85
C ILE A 26 3.35 -9.78 7.20
N ARG A 27 3.90 -9.21 8.27
CA ARG A 27 3.56 -7.85 8.69
C ARG A 27 4.26 -6.83 7.80
N GLY A 28 3.60 -5.72 7.57
CA GLY A 28 4.17 -4.60 6.83
C GLY A 28 3.69 -3.25 7.35
N VAL A 29 4.29 -2.20 6.81
CA VAL A 29 3.87 -0.81 6.99
C VAL A 29 3.63 -0.20 5.62
N SER A 30 2.61 0.66 5.53
CA SER A 30 2.29 1.43 4.34
C SER A 30 2.77 2.88 4.51
N PHE A 31 3.31 3.45 3.44
CA PHE A 31 3.83 4.81 3.40
C PHE A 31 3.47 5.47 2.07
N PRO A 32 3.00 6.73 2.03
CA PRO A 32 2.64 7.37 0.76
C PRO A 32 3.83 7.54 -0.20
N SER A 33 3.58 7.39 -1.49
CA SER A 33 4.57 7.57 -2.56
C SER A 33 3.88 7.91 -3.89
N PHE A 34 4.68 8.09 -4.94
CA PHE A 34 4.18 8.26 -6.30
C PHE A 34 4.87 7.27 -7.22
N ILE A 35 4.14 6.69 -8.16
CA ILE A 35 4.76 6.02 -9.30
C ILE A 35 4.67 6.92 -10.53
N LYS A 36 5.68 6.90 -11.37
CA LYS A 36 5.63 7.55 -12.67
C LYS A 36 5.42 6.50 -13.75
N LYS A 37 4.25 6.53 -14.38
CA LYS A 37 3.94 5.72 -15.57
C LYS A 37 3.91 6.67 -16.77
N GLU A 38 4.85 6.49 -17.69
CA GLU A 38 5.03 7.40 -18.82
C GLU A 38 5.18 8.85 -18.31
N ASP A 39 4.29 9.76 -18.73
CA ASP A 39 4.28 11.17 -18.34
C ASP A 39 3.27 11.48 -17.21
N GLN A 40 2.79 10.48 -16.49
CA GLN A 40 1.82 10.66 -15.40
C GLN A 40 2.34 10.16 -14.06
N TYR A 41 2.28 11.04 -13.05
CA TYR A 41 2.46 10.63 -11.65
C TYR A 41 1.14 10.07 -11.11
N ILE A 42 1.21 8.97 -10.38
CA ILE A 42 0.07 8.35 -9.72
C ILE A 42 0.42 8.20 -8.25
N PHE A 43 -0.41 8.78 -7.39
CA PHE A 43 -0.33 8.57 -5.95
C PHE A 43 -0.56 7.09 -5.63
N THR A 44 0.30 6.52 -4.81
CA THR A 44 0.21 5.13 -4.38
C THR A 44 0.70 4.98 -2.96
N ASP A 45 0.24 3.92 -2.30
CA ASP A 45 0.89 3.42 -1.11
C ASP A 45 2.12 2.59 -1.50
N PHE A 46 3.25 2.91 -0.87
CA PHE A 46 4.48 2.14 -0.87
C PHE A 46 4.53 1.30 0.40
N GLU A 47 4.51 -0.02 0.24
CA GLU A 47 4.45 -0.94 1.38
C GLU A 47 5.79 -1.63 1.58
N ILE A 48 6.13 -1.84 2.85
CA ILE A 48 7.38 -2.46 3.29
C ILE A 48 7.01 -3.65 4.18
N PHE A 49 7.47 -4.85 3.83
CA PHE A 49 7.17 -6.07 4.57
C PHE A 49 8.37 -6.54 5.40
N GLU A 50 8.12 -7.25 6.50
CA GLU A 50 9.15 -7.70 7.45
C GLU A 50 10.17 -8.70 6.85
N ASP A 51 9.84 -9.30 5.72
CA ASP A 51 10.69 -10.21 4.95
C ASP A 51 11.49 -9.51 3.84
N GLY A 52 11.53 -8.17 3.84
CA GLY A 52 12.35 -7.40 2.91
C GLY A 52 11.78 -7.27 1.50
N ILE A 53 10.53 -7.70 1.29
CA ILE A 53 9.76 -7.40 0.10
C ILE A 53 9.16 -5.98 0.23
N PHE A 54 9.05 -5.29 -0.90
CA PHE A 54 8.37 -4.01 -1.02
C PHE A 54 7.29 -4.09 -2.09
N TYR A 55 6.23 -3.29 -1.94
CA TYR A 55 5.20 -3.15 -2.96
C TYR A 55 5.08 -1.69 -3.40
N CYS A 56 5.29 -1.45 -4.70
CA CYS A 56 5.15 -0.15 -5.36
C CYS A 56 4.48 -0.31 -6.73
N ASN A 57 3.20 -0.72 -6.73
CA ASN A 57 2.43 -1.20 -7.89
C ASN A 57 2.90 -2.54 -8.48
N ASP A 58 4.04 -3.06 -8.02
CA ASP A 58 4.48 -4.43 -8.19
C ASP A 58 5.39 -4.81 -7.00
N PHE A 59 5.60 -6.11 -6.78
CA PHE A 59 6.51 -6.58 -5.75
C PHE A 59 7.96 -6.48 -6.22
N VAL A 60 8.83 -5.98 -5.34
CA VAL A 60 10.26 -5.85 -5.58
C VAL A 60 11.04 -6.20 -4.31
N ASP A 61 12.28 -6.65 -4.49
CA ASP A 61 13.26 -6.80 -3.40
C ASP A 61 14.11 -5.52 -3.26
N GLN A 62 15.12 -5.54 -2.39
CA GLN A 62 15.96 -4.37 -2.15
C GLN A 62 16.77 -3.89 -3.37
N PRO A 63 17.45 -4.77 -4.15
CA PRO A 63 18.09 -4.38 -5.40
C PRO A 63 17.13 -3.71 -6.38
N LEU A 64 16.00 -4.35 -6.67
CA LEU A 64 15.02 -3.80 -7.61
C LEU A 64 14.40 -2.49 -7.10
N LEU A 65 14.12 -2.36 -5.80
CA LEU A 65 13.63 -1.09 -5.22
C LEU A 65 14.61 0.05 -5.50
N LYS A 66 15.91 -0.21 -5.32
CA LYS A 66 16.95 0.79 -5.57
C LYS A 66 16.93 1.23 -7.04
N GLU A 67 16.84 0.29 -7.96
CA GLU A 67 16.72 0.57 -9.41
C GLU A 67 15.46 1.39 -9.70
N ARG A 68 14.29 1.01 -9.16
CA ARG A 68 13.04 1.76 -9.36
C ARG A 68 13.12 3.21 -8.89
N LEU A 69 13.86 3.48 -7.82
CA LEU A 69 14.08 4.83 -7.33
C LEU A 69 15.10 5.61 -8.18
N GLU A 70 16.16 4.95 -8.67
CA GLU A 70 17.17 5.55 -9.55
C GLU A 70 16.59 5.90 -10.93
N GLU A 71 15.72 5.04 -11.46
CA GLU A 71 15.01 5.23 -12.73
C GLU A 71 13.82 6.19 -12.64
N GLN A 72 13.53 6.72 -11.44
CA GLN A 72 12.35 7.55 -11.18
C GLN A 72 11.03 6.85 -11.54
N TRP A 73 10.98 5.52 -11.47
CA TRP A 73 9.71 4.78 -11.51
C TRP A 73 8.94 5.00 -10.20
N LEU A 74 9.62 4.81 -9.07
CA LEU A 74 9.11 5.16 -7.74
C LEU A 74 9.65 6.53 -7.35
N ASN A 75 8.76 7.41 -6.89
CA ASN A 75 9.04 8.80 -6.61
C ASN A 75 8.51 9.21 -5.24
N TYR A 76 9.20 10.17 -4.66
CA TYR A 76 8.92 10.74 -3.34
C TYR A 76 8.53 12.22 -3.42
N GLN A 77 8.41 12.74 -4.64
CA GLN A 77 8.06 14.12 -4.96
C GLN A 77 7.41 14.17 -6.33
N VAL A 78 6.56 15.18 -6.53
CA VAL A 78 6.06 15.59 -7.84
C VAL A 78 6.57 17.02 -8.09
N PRO A 79 7.22 17.31 -9.23
CA PRO A 79 7.69 18.66 -9.53
C PRO A 79 6.56 19.68 -9.60
N GLU A 80 6.88 20.95 -9.33
CA GLU A 80 5.96 22.06 -9.59
C GLU A 80 5.57 22.11 -11.06
N GLY A 81 4.31 22.44 -11.32
CA GLY A 81 3.72 22.46 -12.66
C GLY A 81 3.35 21.07 -13.20
N GLU A 82 3.81 19.97 -12.60
CA GLU A 82 3.40 18.62 -12.97
C GLU A 82 2.05 18.23 -12.36
N ARG A 83 1.43 17.20 -12.94
CA ARG A 83 0.15 16.66 -12.49
C ARG A 83 0.34 15.26 -11.90
N PHE A 84 -0.40 14.96 -10.84
CA PHE A 84 -0.55 13.60 -10.35
C PHE A 84 -2.02 13.21 -10.18
N VAL A 85 -2.29 11.91 -10.27
CA VAL A 85 -3.61 11.31 -10.10
C VAL A 85 -3.68 10.62 -8.74
N ILE A 86 -4.78 10.85 -8.03
CA ILE A 86 -5.15 10.12 -6.82
C ILE A 86 -6.31 9.21 -7.21
N ASN A 87 -6.07 7.91 -7.22
CA ASN A 87 -7.09 6.93 -7.58
C ASN A 87 -8.37 7.15 -6.75
N ASP A 88 -9.49 7.09 -7.46
CA ASP A 88 -10.85 7.30 -6.96
C ASP A 88 -11.15 8.70 -6.43
N LEU A 89 -10.20 9.64 -6.41
CA LEU A 89 -10.42 11.00 -5.90
C LEU A 89 -10.33 12.07 -7.00
N GLY A 90 -9.29 12.02 -7.84
CA GLY A 90 -9.13 13.02 -8.90
C GLY A 90 -7.70 13.23 -9.37
N SER A 91 -7.48 14.32 -10.11
CA SER A 91 -6.15 14.75 -10.55
C SER A 91 -5.83 16.18 -10.11
N ILE A 92 -4.55 16.42 -9.81
CA ILE A 92 -4.05 17.68 -9.24
C ILE A 92 -2.82 18.13 -10.00
N ARG A 93 -2.79 19.38 -10.45
CA ARG A 93 -1.54 20.06 -10.83
C ARG A 93 -0.92 20.78 -9.63
N ILE A 94 0.35 20.49 -9.37
CA ILE A 94 1.13 21.13 -8.29
C ILE A 94 1.42 22.58 -8.66
N GLN A 95 1.10 23.50 -7.76
CA GLN A 95 1.51 24.89 -7.85
C GLN A 95 2.84 25.14 -7.13
N ASP A 96 2.89 24.72 -5.87
CA ASP A 96 4.03 24.85 -4.96
C ASP A 96 4.07 23.62 -4.06
N ALA A 97 5.27 23.16 -3.69
CA ALA A 97 5.41 21.97 -2.85
C ALA A 97 6.66 21.96 -1.97
N GLU A 98 6.48 21.50 -0.74
CA GLU A 98 7.56 21.24 0.21
C GLU A 98 7.63 19.74 0.52
N TRP A 99 8.48 19.04 -0.23
CA TRP A 99 8.73 17.61 -0.04
C TRP A 99 9.84 17.36 1.00
N ASN A 100 9.62 16.33 1.83
CA ASN A 100 10.51 15.94 2.92
C ASN A 100 11.82 15.31 2.43
N PHE A 101 11.82 14.72 1.25
CA PHE A 101 12.98 14.04 0.67
C PHE A 101 13.56 14.86 -0.48
N LYS A 102 14.88 15.03 -0.47
CA LYS A 102 15.60 15.74 -1.54
C LYS A 102 16.19 14.80 -2.59
N ASP A 103 16.47 13.56 -2.21
CA ASP A 103 17.05 12.54 -3.09
C ASP A 103 16.48 11.13 -2.81
N HIS A 104 16.67 10.22 -3.77
CA HIS A 104 16.25 8.83 -3.63
C HIS A 104 16.98 8.09 -2.49
N LYS A 105 18.18 8.53 -2.11
CA LYS A 105 18.97 7.90 -1.03
C LYS A 105 18.30 8.12 0.32
N GLY A 106 17.75 9.30 0.56
CA GLY A 106 16.97 9.63 1.75
C GLY A 106 15.71 8.78 1.86
N PHE A 107 14.97 8.64 0.76
CA PHE A 107 13.77 7.81 0.70
C PHE A 107 14.09 6.32 0.90
N PHE A 108 15.13 5.81 0.23
CA PHE A 108 15.59 4.43 0.42
C PHE A 108 16.06 4.16 1.87
N LYS A 109 16.74 5.14 2.50
CA LYS A 109 17.15 5.04 3.90
C LYS A 109 15.95 4.95 4.84
N LEU A 110 14.86 5.67 4.57
CA LEU A 110 13.62 5.54 5.32
C LEU A 110 13.03 4.13 5.17
N ALA A 111 12.96 3.60 3.94
CA ALA A 111 12.46 2.26 3.69
C ALA A 111 13.24 1.20 4.50
N LYS A 112 14.57 1.32 4.51
CA LYS A 112 15.44 0.46 5.32
C LYS A 112 15.25 0.63 6.83
N LYS A 113 14.94 1.85 7.29
CA LYS A 113 14.63 2.10 8.70
C LYS A 113 13.38 1.33 9.12
N TYR A 114 12.29 1.44 8.37
CA TYR A 114 11.06 0.69 8.65
C TYR A 114 11.26 -0.82 8.55
N LEU A 115 11.99 -1.31 7.54
CA LEU A 115 12.34 -2.73 7.46
C LEU A 115 13.09 -3.20 8.71
N LYS A 116 14.01 -2.38 9.24
CA LYS A 116 14.74 -2.71 10.48
C LYS A 116 13.85 -2.68 11.72
N GLU A 117 12.85 -1.81 11.77
CA GLU A 117 11.86 -1.78 12.85
C GLU A 117 10.96 -3.02 12.82
N LEU A 118 10.51 -3.42 11.63
CA LEU A 118 9.71 -4.63 11.41
C LEU A 118 10.51 -5.92 11.66
N ASN A 119 11.77 -5.97 11.22
CA ASN A 119 12.67 -7.09 11.37
C ASN A 119 14.04 -6.63 11.91
N PRO A 120 14.18 -6.46 13.24
CA PRO A 120 15.43 -6.01 13.86
C PRO A 120 16.63 -6.91 13.57
N SER A 121 16.39 -8.19 13.27
CA SER A 121 17.46 -9.14 12.96
C SER A 121 17.90 -9.13 11.49
N LEU A 122 17.08 -8.55 10.59
CA LEU A 122 17.24 -8.62 9.13
C LEU A 122 17.48 -10.05 8.61
N LYS A 123 16.79 -11.03 9.21
CA LYS A 123 16.87 -12.44 8.81
C LYS A 123 15.72 -12.82 7.90
N ASN A 124 15.93 -13.83 7.06
CA ASN A 124 14.93 -14.37 6.12
C ASN A 124 14.40 -13.29 5.17
N LEU A 125 15.30 -12.47 4.63
CA LEU A 125 14.94 -11.50 3.60
C LEU A 125 14.81 -12.23 2.25
N TYR A 126 13.78 -11.90 1.50
CA TYR A 126 13.63 -12.37 0.13
C TYR A 126 14.63 -11.69 -0.81
N ASP A 127 15.02 -12.44 -1.83
CA ASP A 127 15.86 -12.01 -2.94
C ASP A 127 15.20 -12.56 -4.22
N PHE A 128 14.89 -11.68 -5.15
CA PHE A 128 14.26 -12.00 -6.42
C PHE A 128 15.30 -12.30 -7.49
N PHE A 129 16.59 -12.25 -7.15
CA PHE A 129 17.71 -12.51 -8.07
C PHE A 129 17.67 -11.62 -9.32
N GLY A 130 17.14 -10.39 -9.17
CA GLY A 130 17.02 -9.41 -10.25
C GLY A 130 15.75 -9.56 -11.11
N GLU A 131 14.86 -10.51 -10.84
CA GLU A 131 13.62 -10.69 -11.62
C GLU A 131 12.39 -10.88 -10.73
N ASN A 132 11.42 -9.98 -10.84
CA ASN A 132 10.14 -10.09 -10.13
C ASN A 132 9.05 -10.81 -10.93
N THR A 133 9.40 -11.41 -12.07
CA THR A 133 8.50 -12.21 -12.91
C THR A 133 9.11 -13.57 -13.22
N GLN A 134 8.27 -14.57 -13.43
CA GLN A 134 8.64 -15.90 -13.93
C GLN A 134 7.87 -16.20 -15.22
N GLU A 135 8.48 -16.95 -16.15
CA GLU A 135 7.80 -17.38 -17.37
C GLU A 135 7.08 -18.72 -17.15
N ILE A 136 5.77 -18.73 -17.35
CA ILE A 136 4.93 -19.94 -17.29
C ILE A 136 4.19 -20.06 -18.61
N ASN A 137 4.43 -21.15 -19.36
CA ASN A 137 3.79 -21.42 -20.66
C ASN A 137 3.92 -20.26 -21.66
N GLY A 138 5.08 -19.60 -21.71
CA GLY A 138 5.32 -18.46 -22.61
C GLY A 138 4.75 -17.12 -22.14
N VAL A 139 4.20 -17.07 -20.91
CA VAL A 139 3.64 -15.85 -20.31
C VAL A 139 4.47 -15.45 -19.10
N LYS A 140 4.96 -14.20 -19.07
CA LYS A 140 5.59 -13.62 -17.87
C LYS A 140 4.53 -13.30 -16.84
N VAL A 141 4.64 -13.89 -15.65
CA VAL A 141 3.75 -13.67 -14.51
C VAL A 141 4.54 -13.16 -13.31
N PRO A 142 4.01 -12.21 -12.51
CA PRO A 142 4.67 -11.79 -11.28
C PRO A 142 4.92 -12.96 -10.33
N VAL A 143 6.08 -12.95 -9.66
CA VAL A 143 6.44 -13.96 -8.64
C VAL A 143 5.47 -13.88 -7.44
N PHE A 144 5.02 -12.68 -7.11
CA PHE A 144 4.02 -12.42 -6.08
C PHE A 144 2.81 -11.70 -6.66
N LYS A 145 1.63 -12.00 -6.12
CA LYS A 145 0.37 -11.31 -6.45
C LYS A 145 -0.18 -10.67 -5.20
N LYS A 146 -0.54 -9.38 -5.29
CA LYS A 146 -1.12 -8.66 -4.16
C LYS A 146 -2.61 -9.00 -4.09
N ASN A 147 -3.08 -9.31 -2.89
CA ASN A 147 -4.51 -9.30 -2.60
C ASN A 147 -4.92 -7.87 -2.28
N SER A 148 -5.99 -7.38 -2.90
CA SER A 148 -6.44 -5.98 -2.84
C SER A 148 -7.22 -5.64 -1.56
N PHE A 149 -7.10 -6.42 -0.50
CA PHE A 149 -7.87 -6.22 0.72
C PHE A 149 -7.04 -5.53 1.80
N SER A 150 -7.62 -4.50 2.41
CA SER A 150 -7.18 -3.97 3.70
C SER A 150 -7.55 -5.00 4.77
N ILE A 151 -6.72 -5.16 5.80
CA ILE A 151 -7.00 -6.07 6.91
C ILE A 151 -7.06 -5.23 8.19
N TYR A 152 -8.15 -5.39 8.94
CA TYR A 152 -8.27 -4.91 10.31
C TYR A 152 -8.18 -6.09 11.27
N GLU A 153 -7.38 -5.92 12.32
CA GLU A 153 -7.27 -6.87 13.43
C GLU A 153 -7.75 -6.15 14.69
N GLU A 154 -8.80 -6.68 15.32
CA GLU A 154 -9.35 -6.14 16.57
C GLU A 154 -8.29 -6.17 17.70
N GLU A 155 -7.42 -7.17 17.71
CA GLU A 155 -6.35 -7.32 18.70
C GLU A 155 -5.06 -7.89 18.09
N VAL A 156 -4.10 -6.99 17.81
CA VAL A 156 -2.80 -7.29 17.17
C VAL A 156 -1.90 -8.25 17.99
N SER A 157 -2.27 -8.55 19.23
CA SER A 157 -1.45 -9.33 20.18
C SER A 157 -1.85 -10.81 20.32
N GLN A 158 -2.96 -11.25 19.71
CA GLN A 158 -3.41 -12.64 19.84
C GLN A 158 -3.01 -13.50 18.64
N ILE A 159 -2.42 -14.66 18.91
CA ILE A 159 -2.27 -15.72 17.92
C ILE A 159 -3.69 -16.17 17.55
N ASN A 160 -4.13 -15.89 16.32
CA ASN A 160 -5.48 -16.10 15.77
C ASN A 160 -6.50 -14.95 15.98
N SER A 161 -6.05 -13.69 15.99
CA SER A 161 -6.98 -12.56 15.87
C SER A 161 -7.87 -12.70 14.62
N LYS A 162 -9.15 -12.35 14.75
CA LYS A 162 -10.06 -12.33 13.61
C LYS A 162 -9.60 -11.24 12.65
N GLN A 163 -9.28 -11.63 11.42
CA GLN A 163 -8.96 -10.70 10.34
C GLN A 163 -10.24 -10.29 9.65
N ILE A 164 -10.53 -8.99 9.70
CA ILE A 164 -11.70 -8.38 9.08
C ILE A 164 -11.23 -7.77 7.76
N GLN A 165 -11.81 -8.24 6.66
CA GLN A 165 -11.44 -7.72 5.33
C GLN A 165 -12.06 -6.36 5.09
N GLY A 166 -11.33 -5.53 4.36
CA GLY A 166 -11.78 -4.21 3.97
C GLY A 166 -11.18 -3.75 2.65
N ARG A 167 -11.57 -2.55 2.24
CA ARG A 167 -11.00 -1.82 1.10
C ARG A 167 -10.88 -0.36 1.46
N SER A 168 -9.91 0.33 0.88
CA SER A 168 -9.71 1.76 1.12
C SER A 168 -9.97 2.61 -0.12
N THR A 169 -10.25 3.89 0.14
CA THR A 169 -10.35 4.96 -0.86
C THR A 169 -9.71 6.22 -0.31
N ASN A 170 -9.40 7.18 -1.19
CA ASN A 170 -8.80 8.46 -0.82
C ASN A 170 -9.86 9.53 -0.55
N VAL A 171 -9.64 10.34 0.49
CA VAL A 171 -10.42 11.53 0.82
C VAL A 171 -9.50 12.62 1.36
N PHE A 172 -9.97 13.86 1.39
CA PHE A 172 -9.33 14.91 2.18
C PHE A 172 -9.97 15.00 3.56
N TYR A 173 -9.14 15.12 4.59
CA TYR A 173 -9.58 15.33 5.97
C TYR A 173 -9.08 16.66 6.48
N GLN A 174 -9.97 17.46 7.06
CA GLN A 174 -9.67 18.77 7.60
C GLN A 174 -9.67 18.73 9.13
N GLU A 175 -8.53 19.08 9.73
CA GLU A 175 -8.39 19.18 11.17
C GLU A 175 -7.51 20.36 11.57
N LYS A 176 -7.98 21.17 12.52
CA LYS A 176 -7.21 22.30 13.10
C LYS A 176 -6.64 23.24 12.02
N GLY A 177 -7.41 23.47 10.96
CA GLY A 177 -7.03 24.34 9.83
C GLY A 177 -6.00 23.75 8.87
N LYS A 178 -5.70 22.45 8.97
CA LYS A 178 -4.85 21.72 8.02
C LYS A 178 -5.68 20.70 7.25
N THR A 179 -5.30 20.47 6.01
CA THR A 179 -5.94 19.48 5.15
C THR A 179 -4.97 18.36 4.84
N PHE A 180 -5.42 17.13 5.05
CA PHE A 180 -4.62 15.92 4.90
C PHE A 180 -5.16 15.09 3.75
N LEU A 181 -4.29 14.52 2.92
CA LEU A 181 -4.68 13.42 2.03
C LEU A 181 -4.75 12.13 2.84
N ALA A 182 -5.97 11.74 3.20
CA ALA A 182 -6.25 10.65 4.11
C ALA A 182 -6.60 9.35 3.39
N ASP A 183 -6.34 8.23 4.07
CA ASP A 183 -6.89 6.92 3.73
C ASP A 183 -8.22 6.75 4.44
N LEU A 184 -9.24 6.29 3.73
CA LEU A 184 -10.51 5.87 4.32
C LEU A 184 -10.72 4.39 4.04
N ALA A 185 -10.45 3.54 5.04
CA ALA A 185 -10.64 2.10 4.96
C ALA A 185 -12.00 1.69 5.53
N ILE A 186 -12.75 0.90 4.77
CA ILE A 186 -14.06 0.37 5.14
C ILE A 186 -13.96 -1.14 5.27
N PHE A 187 -14.49 -1.69 6.35
CA PHE A 187 -14.40 -3.11 6.70
C PHE A 187 -15.77 -3.81 6.65
N GLU A 188 -15.78 -5.13 6.46
CA GLU A 188 -16.99 -5.97 6.31
C GLU A 188 -17.97 -5.87 7.48
N ASP A 189 -17.47 -5.58 8.69
CA ASP A 189 -18.25 -5.42 9.91
C ASP A 189 -18.91 -4.02 10.05
N GLY A 190 -18.61 -3.11 9.13
CA GLY A 190 -19.07 -1.72 9.13
C GLY A 190 -18.14 -0.77 9.87
N THR A 191 -17.03 -1.27 10.42
CA THR A 191 -15.97 -0.43 10.95
C THR A 191 -15.37 0.39 9.81
N VAL A 192 -15.11 1.66 10.09
CA VAL A 192 -14.39 2.56 9.20
C VAL A 192 -13.18 3.12 9.93
N LYS A 193 -12.06 3.21 9.23
CA LYS A 193 -10.80 3.76 9.75
C LYS A 193 -10.29 4.86 8.84
N ILE A 194 -10.00 6.01 9.42
CA ILE A 194 -9.31 7.09 8.73
C ILE A 194 -7.85 7.07 9.17
N SER A 195 -6.94 6.91 8.21
CA SER A 195 -5.50 6.93 8.45
C SER A 195 -4.81 7.93 7.52
N ARG A 196 -3.46 7.97 7.51
CA ARG A 196 -2.66 9.06 6.92
C ARG A 196 -2.97 10.45 7.52
N VAL A 197 -3.39 10.46 8.78
CA VAL A 197 -3.69 11.63 9.62
C VAL A 197 -2.90 11.53 10.93
N PRO A 198 -2.71 12.64 11.69
CA PRO A 198 -1.89 12.62 12.91
C PRO A 198 -2.36 11.62 13.96
N GLU A 199 -3.68 11.49 14.10
CA GLU A 199 -4.32 10.52 14.98
C GLU A 199 -5.32 9.69 14.16
N VAL A 200 -5.11 8.38 14.14
CA VAL A 200 -6.01 7.45 13.45
C VAL A 200 -7.38 7.50 14.10
N MET A 201 -8.40 7.71 13.28
CA MET A 201 -9.79 7.69 13.72
C MET A 201 -10.43 6.36 13.35
N VAL A 202 -11.27 5.85 14.24
CA VAL A 202 -12.09 4.66 14.02
C VAL A 202 -13.53 5.03 14.30
N GLY A 203 -14.43 4.62 13.42
CA GLY A 203 -15.83 4.95 13.47
C GLY A 203 -16.67 4.03 12.61
N ASN A 204 -17.80 4.53 12.11
CA ASN A 204 -18.70 3.81 11.22
C ASN A 204 -19.18 4.69 10.05
N ILE A 205 -19.92 4.08 9.12
CA ILE A 205 -20.38 4.76 7.89
C ILE A 205 -21.26 5.99 8.17
N ALA A 206 -22.14 5.93 9.17
CA ALA A 206 -23.00 7.07 9.49
C ALA A 206 -22.19 8.28 10.00
N GLU A 207 -21.08 8.02 10.71
CA GLU A 207 -20.15 9.07 11.13
C GLU A 207 -19.41 9.68 9.95
N ILE A 208 -19.03 8.89 8.94
CA ILE A 208 -18.42 9.40 7.70
C ILE A 208 -19.37 10.32 6.95
N GLU A 209 -20.63 9.94 6.81
CA GLU A 209 -21.64 10.80 6.17
C GLU A 209 -21.76 12.15 6.90
N ARG A 210 -21.85 12.12 8.24
CA ARG A 210 -21.87 13.33 9.06
C ARG A 210 -20.59 14.16 8.88
N MET A 211 -19.42 13.53 8.81
CA MET A 211 -18.15 14.25 8.58
C MET A 211 -18.10 14.95 7.22
N PHE A 212 -18.74 14.40 6.17
CA PHE A 212 -18.90 15.11 4.90
C PHE A 212 -19.87 16.28 5.01
N GLU A 213 -20.99 16.12 5.72
CA GLU A 213 -21.96 17.20 5.95
C GLU A 213 -21.37 18.37 6.75
N GLU A 214 -20.55 18.06 7.75
CA GLU A 214 -19.86 19.03 8.61
C GLU A 214 -18.61 19.65 7.95
N GLY A 215 -18.19 19.12 6.79
CA GLY A 215 -17.00 19.58 6.05
C GLY A 215 -15.66 19.08 6.62
N ALA A 216 -15.67 18.22 7.63
CA ALA A 216 -14.47 17.58 8.16
C ALA A 216 -13.83 16.61 7.15
N LEU A 217 -14.66 15.95 6.34
CA LEU A 217 -14.23 15.20 5.16
C LEU A 217 -14.68 15.93 3.89
N LYS A 218 -13.80 15.96 2.89
CA LYS A 218 -14.11 16.58 1.59
C LYS A 218 -13.39 15.87 0.45
N THR A 219 -13.86 16.15 -0.76
CA THR A 219 -13.21 15.71 -2.01
C THR A 219 -12.72 16.88 -2.85
N LEU A 220 -13.24 18.07 -2.60
CA LEU A 220 -12.87 19.29 -3.29
C LEU A 220 -11.86 20.06 -2.43
N LEU A 221 -10.91 20.70 -3.10
CA LEU A 221 -9.95 21.59 -2.47
C LEU A 221 -10.36 23.04 -2.73
N ASP A 222 -10.16 23.88 -1.73
CA ASP A 222 -10.32 25.32 -1.86
C ASP A 222 -9.12 25.91 -2.61
N ASN A 223 -9.30 27.08 -3.22
CA ASN A 223 -8.22 27.74 -3.95
C ASN A 223 -7.05 28.06 -3.00
N GLU A 224 -5.82 27.79 -3.45
CA GLU A 224 -4.57 27.96 -2.67
C GLU A 224 -4.48 27.13 -1.39
N GLU A 225 -5.39 26.18 -1.16
CA GLU A 225 -5.33 25.30 -0.01
C GLU A 225 -4.08 24.42 -0.04
N ARG A 226 -3.36 24.37 1.09
CA ARG A 226 -2.23 23.44 1.28
C ARG A 226 -2.71 22.11 1.82
N VAL A 227 -2.33 21.05 1.11
CA VAL A 227 -2.62 19.66 1.45
C VAL A 227 -1.34 18.99 1.93
N LEU A 228 -1.40 18.38 3.12
CA LEU A 228 -0.35 17.57 3.69
C LEU A 228 -0.56 16.10 3.28
N ILE A 229 0.47 15.49 2.71
CA ILE A 229 0.58 14.04 2.60
C ILE A 229 1.51 13.58 3.71
N LEU A 230 0.93 13.02 4.78
CA LEU A 230 1.67 12.67 5.98
C LEU A 230 2.83 11.71 5.64
N GLY A 231 4.05 12.11 6.01
CA GLY A 231 5.28 11.38 5.69
C GLY A 231 6.01 11.88 4.45
N LEU A 232 5.32 12.40 3.43
CA LEU A 232 5.94 12.87 2.19
C LEU A 232 6.22 14.37 2.14
N GLY A 233 5.29 15.19 2.61
CA GLY A 233 5.39 16.65 2.52
C GLY A 233 4.03 17.31 2.33
N GLU A 234 4.03 18.52 1.78
CA GLU A 234 2.84 19.29 1.49
C GLU A 234 2.91 19.99 0.14
N PHE A 235 1.75 20.32 -0.41
CA PHE A 235 1.63 21.02 -1.69
C PHE A 235 0.38 21.91 -1.71
N SER A 236 0.35 22.89 -2.61
CA SER A 236 -0.86 23.56 -3.06
C SER A 236 -1.16 23.23 -4.53
N ALA A 237 -2.43 23.41 -4.92
CA ALA A 237 -2.93 23.03 -6.24
C ALA A 237 -3.46 24.23 -7.03
N THR A 238 -3.26 24.22 -8.36
CA THR A 238 -3.82 25.23 -9.29
C THR A 238 -4.93 24.69 -10.18
N GLU A 239 -4.83 23.43 -10.61
CA GLU A 239 -5.84 22.75 -11.42
C GLU A 239 -6.27 21.49 -10.68
N VAL A 240 -7.55 21.45 -10.28
CA VAL A 240 -8.14 20.32 -9.58
C VAL A 240 -9.30 19.76 -10.39
N GLU A 241 -9.21 18.47 -10.73
CA GLU A 241 -10.30 17.70 -11.32
C GLU A 241 -10.70 16.64 -10.31
N MET A 242 -11.76 16.88 -9.54
CA MET A 242 -12.13 16.07 -8.38
C MET A 242 -13.51 15.46 -8.50
N VAL A 243 -13.69 14.27 -7.93
CA VAL A 243 -15.02 13.69 -7.75
C VAL A 243 -15.84 14.52 -6.77
N SER A 244 -17.16 14.58 -6.95
CA SER A 244 -18.03 15.29 -6.01
C SER A 244 -18.19 14.50 -4.70
N PRO A 245 -18.48 15.16 -3.57
CA PRO A 245 -18.74 14.47 -2.30
C PRO A 245 -19.87 13.44 -2.41
N ALA A 246 -20.92 13.76 -3.17
CA ALA A 246 -22.04 12.84 -3.40
C ALA A 246 -21.61 11.54 -4.12
N VAL A 247 -20.76 11.64 -5.14
CA VAL A 247 -20.22 10.46 -5.84
C VAL A 247 -19.33 9.64 -4.90
N LYS A 248 -18.48 10.30 -4.11
CA LYS A 248 -17.62 9.64 -3.13
C LYS A 248 -18.39 8.90 -2.05
N ILE A 249 -19.47 9.47 -1.52
CA ILE A 249 -20.35 8.79 -0.55
C ILE A 249 -20.98 7.53 -1.17
N GLN A 250 -21.40 7.58 -2.44
CA GLN A 250 -21.93 6.40 -3.12
C GLN A 250 -20.87 5.31 -3.34
N GLU A 251 -19.64 5.70 -3.68
CA GLU A 251 -18.52 4.77 -3.77
C GLU A 251 -18.25 4.08 -2.42
N ILE A 252 -18.22 4.84 -1.32
CA ILE A 252 -18.01 4.31 0.04
C ILE A 252 -19.10 3.28 0.40
N LYS A 253 -20.37 3.60 0.12
CA LYS A 253 -21.49 2.68 0.35
C LYS A 253 -21.36 1.41 -0.49
N LYS A 254 -21.02 1.56 -1.77
CA LYS A 254 -20.80 0.44 -2.68
C LYS A 254 -19.65 -0.45 -2.19
N ILE A 255 -18.54 0.13 -1.73
CA ILE A 255 -17.42 -0.63 -1.14
C ILE A 255 -17.93 -1.50 0.01
N PHE A 256 -18.73 -0.93 0.92
CA PHE A 256 -19.28 -1.68 2.05
C PHE A 256 -20.23 -2.80 1.62
N GLU A 257 -21.09 -2.54 0.64
CA GLU A 257 -22.00 -3.55 0.08
C GLU A 257 -21.24 -4.71 -0.57
N ASP A 258 -20.22 -4.41 -1.37
CA ASP A 258 -19.37 -5.39 -2.05
C ASP A 258 -18.57 -6.27 -1.07
N LEU A 259 -18.34 -5.82 0.16
CA LEU A 259 -17.63 -6.57 1.20
C LEU A 259 -18.52 -7.57 1.96
N LYS A 260 -19.86 -7.47 1.83
CA LYS A 260 -20.80 -8.38 2.51
C LYS A 260 -21.12 -9.65 1.73
N VAL A 261 -20.63 -9.76 0.50
CA VAL A 261 -20.90 -10.85 -0.45
C VAL A 261 -19.85 -11.94 -0.32
#